data_AF-A0A090QXQ8-F1
#
_entry.id   AF-A0A090QXQ8-F1
#
_cell.length_a   1.000
_cell.length_b   1.000
_cell.length_c   1.000
_cell.angle_alpha   90.00
_cell.angle_beta   90.00
_cell.angle_gamma   90.00
#
_symmetry.space_group_name_H-M   'P 1'
#
loop_
_entity.id
_entity.type
_entity.pdbx_description
1 polymer ?
#
loop_
_entity_poly.entity_id
_entity_poly.type
_entity_poly.pdbx_seq_one_letter_code
_entity_poly.pdbx_strand_id
1 'polypeptide(L)'
;MKGAAIGHAKQRYKRSRFIGLTEPSIIAAEPPNPIVNELVILPDIEKRLEAFVRVGHGIVIFPGGAGTAEELLYILGILMEPENADQPMPVVLTGPKESEAYFRVLDSFIRDTLGEAATQHYQIIIDDPAEVARVMKLRCRKSKNTV
;
A
#
# COMPACT_ATOMS: atom_id res chain seq x y z
N MET A 1 7.65 8.72 -4.07
CA MET A 1 7.68 9.33 -5.43
C MET A 1 9.06 9.82 -5.87
N LYS A 2 9.80 10.64 -5.09
CA LYS A 2 11.14 11.14 -5.48
C LYS A 2 12.11 10.04 -5.95
N GLY A 3 12.26 8.95 -5.19
CA GLY A 3 13.09 7.81 -5.60
C GLY A 3 12.62 7.12 -6.89
N ALA A 4 11.31 6.99 -7.09
CA ALA A 4 10.74 6.43 -8.31
C ALA A 4 11.04 7.30 -9.54
N ALA A 5 11.04 8.64 -9.42
CA ALA A 5 11.43 9.53 -10.51
C ALA A 5 12.88 9.30 -10.97
N ILE A 6 13.81 9.10 -10.02
CA ILE A 6 15.20 8.76 -10.33
C ILE A 6 15.26 7.38 -11.02
N GLY A 7 14.55 6.38 -10.49
CA GLY A 7 14.50 5.03 -11.08
C GLY A 7 13.95 5.03 -12.51
N HIS A 8 12.85 5.75 -12.75
CA HIS A 8 12.24 5.90 -14.07
C HIS A 8 13.19 6.60 -15.05
N ALA A 9 13.89 7.66 -14.62
CA ALA A 9 14.88 8.34 -15.46
C ALA A 9 16.02 7.40 -15.86
N LYS A 10 16.57 6.62 -14.91
CA LYS A 10 17.62 5.62 -15.18
C LYS A 10 17.16 4.53 -16.16
N GLN A 11 15.88 4.13 -16.10
CA GLN A 11 15.28 3.13 -17.00
C GLN A 11 14.66 3.74 -18.27
N ARG A 12 14.84 5.05 -18.51
CA ARG A 12 14.23 5.79 -19.63
C ARG A 12 12.71 5.60 -19.74
N TYR A 13 12.03 5.43 -18.61
CA TYR A 13 10.59 5.27 -18.55
C TYR A 13 9.90 6.62 -18.71
N LYS A 14 9.29 6.85 -19.88
CA LYS A 14 8.75 8.17 -20.29
C LYS A 14 7.35 8.49 -19.74
N ARG A 15 6.59 7.48 -19.29
CA ARG A 15 5.17 7.62 -18.91
C ARG A 15 4.97 7.41 -17.41
N SER A 16 5.75 8.12 -16.60
CA SER A 16 5.63 8.10 -15.14
C SER A 16 4.26 8.59 -14.71
N ARG A 17 3.57 7.83 -13.87
CA ARG A 17 2.31 8.25 -13.21
C ARG A 17 2.56 8.33 -11.71
N PHE A 18 2.42 9.52 -11.15
CA PHE A 18 2.51 9.81 -9.73
C PHE A 18 1.17 10.38 -9.30
N ILE A 19 0.27 9.45 -8.96
CA ILE A 19 -1.12 9.75 -8.62
C ILE A 19 -1.18 10.12 -7.15
N GLY A 20 -1.75 11.29 -6.85
CA GLY A 20 -2.13 11.71 -5.50
C GLY A 20 -3.63 11.61 -5.34
N LEU A 21 -4.09 10.83 -4.36
CA LEU A 21 -5.50 10.75 -3.99
C LEU A 21 -5.68 11.48 -2.65
N THR A 22 -6.58 12.45 -2.60
CA THR A 22 -6.87 13.25 -1.41
C THR A 22 -8.38 13.50 -1.31
N GLU A 23 -8.83 14.11 -0.22
CA GLU A 23 -10.21 14.55 -0.06
C GLU A 23 -10.25 15.89 0.75
N PRO A 24 -11.39 16.61 0.80
CA PRO A 24 -11.47 17.96 1.38
C PRO A 24 -11.04 18.08 2.85
N SER A 25 -11.27 17.06 3.68
CA SER A 25 -10.99 17.14 5.13
C SER A 25 -9.49 17.04 5.45
N ILE A 26 -8.71 16.36 4.61
CA ILE A 26 -7.28 16.10 4.83
C ILE A 26 -6.38 16.97 3.96
N ILE A 27 -6.83 17.45 2.78
CA ILE A 27 -5.95 18.13 1.82
C ILE A 27 -5.26 19.38 2.40
N ALA A 28 -5.88 20.05 3.37
CA ALA A 28 -5.29 21.19 4.05
C ALA A 28 -4.20 20.76 5.06
N ALA A 29 -4.40 19.63 5.75
CA ALA A 29 -3.44 19.08 6.71
C ALA A 29 -2.27 18.36 6.01
N GLU A 30 -2.54 17.72 4.87
CA GLU A 30 -1.58 16.94 4.08
C GLU A 30 -1.60 17.42 2.61
N PRO A 31 -1.06 18.62 2.32
CA PRO A 31 -1.10 19.17 0.97
C PRO A 31 -0.30 18.30 -0.02
N PRO A 32 -0.78 18.16 -1.28
CA PRO A 32 -0.13 17.30 -2.27
C PRO A 32 1.27 17.80 -2.59
N ASN A 33 2.22 16.87 -2.65
CA ASN A 33 3.59 17.19 -3.03
C ASN A 33 3.67 17.62 -4.51
N PRO A 34 4.47 18.64 -4.88
CA PRO A 34 4.60 19.09 -6.28
C PRO A 34 5.04 18.03 -7.29
N ILE A 35 5.59 16.89 -6.84
CA ILE A 35 5.95 15.77 -7.72
C ILE A 35 4.74 14.95 -8.20
N VAL A 36 3.58 15.11 -7.56
CA VAL A 36 2.31 14.52 -8.02
C VAL A 36 1.98 15.11 -9.39
N ASN A 37 1.77 14.25 -10.39
CA ASN A 37 1.43 14.69 -11.75
C ASN A 37 -0.02 14.36 -12.15
N GLU A 38 -0.73 13.59 -11.33
CA GLU A 38 -2.16 13.31 -11.46
C GLU A 38 -2.79 13.45 -10.06
N LEU A 39 -3.48 14.56 -9.80
CA LEU A 39 -4.17 14.79 -8.53
C LEU A 39 -5.66 14.49 -8.67
N VAL A 40 -6.21 13.69 -7.77
CA VAL A 40 -7.64 13.40 -7.69
C VAL A 40 -8.14 13.75 -6.29
N ILE A 41 -9.21 14.54 -6.22
CA ILE A 41 -9.87 14.92 -4.97
C ILE A 41 -11.20 14.16 -4.90
N LEU A 42 -11.29 13.23 -3.94
CA LEU A 42 -12.46 12.40 -3.71
C LEU A 42 -13.43 13.10 -2.74
N PRO A 43 -14.71 12.71 -2.71
CA PRO A 43 -15.72 13.41 -1.90
C PRO A 43 -15.51 13.28 -0.39
N ASP A 44 -14.96 12.14 0.05
CA ASP A 44 -14.81 11.75 1.46
C ASP A 44 -13.71 10.71 1.64
N ILE A 45 -13.41 10.39 2.90
CA ILE A 45 -12.34 9.46 3.31
C ILE A 45 -12.65 8.05 2.78
N GLU A 46 -13.90 7.59 2.86
CA GLU A 46 -14.30 6.25 2.44
C GLU A 46 -14.11 6.04 0.94
N LYS A 47 -14.50 7.01 0.11
CA LYS A 47 -14.27 6.95 -1.34
C LYS A 47 -12.79 7.07 -1.70
N ARG A 48 -12.00 7.77 -0.88
CA ARG A 48 -10.55 7.79 -1.03
C ARG A 48 -9.95 6.40 -0.75
N LEU A 49 -10.36 5.75 0.33
CA LEU A 49 -9.94 4.39 0.67
C LEU A 49 -10.35 3.37 -0.41
N GLU A 50 -11.60 3.44 -0.88
CA GLU A 50 -12.06 2.60 -1.99
C GLU A 50 -11.23 2.82 -3.27
N ALA A 51 -10.91 4.07 -3.59
CA ALA A 51 -10.09 4.40 -4.75
C ALA A 51 -8.67 3.82 -4.65
N PHE A 52 -8.04 3.83 -3.46
CA PHE A 52 -6.74 3.18 -3.25
C PHE A 52 -6.80 1.69 -3.57
N VAL A 53 -7.82 0.98 -3.08
CA VAL A 53 -7.97 -0.46 -3.29
C VAL A 53 -8.28 -0.81 -4.74
N ARG A 54 -9.15 -0.04 -5.40
CA ARG A 54 -9.55 -0.32 -6.79
C ARG A 54 -8.50 0.01 -7.85
N VAL A 55 -7.67 1.04 -7.61
CA VAL A 55 -6.61 1.44 -8.54
C VAL A 55 -5.29 0.72 -8.25
N GLY A 56 -5.09 0.32 -6.99
CA GLY A 56 -3.94 -0.45 -6.55
C GLY A 56 -3.85 -1.79 -7.28
N HIS A 57 -2.64 -2.17 -7.70
CA HIS A 57 -2.33 -3.54 -8.14
C HIS A 57 -1.45 -4.27 -7.12
N GLY A 58 -1.05 -3.54 -6.08
CA GLY A 58 -0.28 -3.95 -4.93
C GLY A 58 -0.12 -2.76 -3.99
N ILE A 59 0.01 -3.03 -2.70
CA ILE A 59 0.08 -2.01 -1.64
C ILE A 59 1.39 -2.20 -0.86
N VAL A 60 2.10 -1.10 -0.61
CA VAL A 60 3.27 -1.07 0.25
C VAL A 60 2.99 -0.12 1.40
N ILE A 61 3.09 -0.61 2.63
CA ILE A 61 2.77 0.11 3.87
C ILE A 61 4.07 0.32 4.66
N PHE A 62 4.37 1.57 4.97
CA PHE A 62 5.51 1.98 5.80
C PHE A 62 5.07 2.22 7.25
N PRO A 63 5.99 2.31 8.23
CA PRO A 63 5.62 2.68 9.59
C PRO A 63 4.90 4.03 9.62
N GLY A 64 3.77 4.07 10.33
CA GLY A 64 2.95 5.26 10.46
C GLY A 64 2.12 5.26 11.74
N GLY A 65 1.34 6.32 11.92
CA GLY A 65 0.44 6.51 13.06
C GLY A 65 -0.92 5.82 12.87
N ALA A 66 -1.95 6.39 13.50
CA ALA A 66 -3.30 5.84 13.48
C ALA A 66 -3.89 5.71 12.06
N GLY A 67 -3.66 6.68 11.17
CA GLY A 67 -4.16 6.63 9.79
C GLY A 67 -3.62 5.44 9.00
N THR A 68 -2.34 5.08 9.19
CA THR A 68 -1.76 3.89 8.53
C THR A 68 -2.31 2.59 9.09
N ALA A 69 -2.63 2.55 10.40
CA ALA A 69 -3.30 1.41 11.00
C ALA A 69 -4.74 1.25 10.48
N GLU A 70 -5.46 2.36 10.31
CA GLU A 70 -6.81 2.39 9.71
C GLU A 70 -6.77 1.85 8.27
N GLU A 71 -5.84 2.33 7.44
CA GLU A 71 -5.66 1.86 6.06
C GLU A 71 -5.34 0.36 5.99
N LEU A 72 -4.49 -0.15 6.90
CA LEU A 72 -4.17 -1.58 7.00
C LEU A 72 -5.40 -2.40 7.37
N LEU A 73 -6.14 -2.01 8.42
CA LEU A 73 -7.34 -2.72 8.85
C LEU A 73 -8.41 -2.73 7.76
N TYR A 74 -8.56 -1.61 7.04
CA TYR A 74 -9.51 -1.49 5.93
C TYR A 74 -9.21 -2.52 4.82
N ILE A 75 -7.95 -2.61 4.35
CA ILE A 75 -7.62 -3.58 3.29
C ILE A 75 -7.69 -5.03 3.80
N LEU A 76 -7.28 -5.32 5.04
CA LEU A 76 -7.37 -6.68 5.58
C LEU A 76 -8.82 -7.14 5.70
N GLY A 77 -9.72 -6.26 6.14
CA GLY A 77 -11.15 -6.57 6.19
C GLY A 77 -11.72 -6.94 4.82
N ILE A 78 -11.29 -6.26 3.75
CA ILE A 78 -11.69 -6.59 2.37
C ILE A 78 -11.09 -7.93 1.93
N LEU A 79 -9.79 -8.14 2.13
CA LEU A 79 -9.09 -9.34 1.64
C LEU A 79 -9.50 -10.62 2.37
N MET A 80 -9.97 -10.52 3.61
CA MET A 80 -10.45 -11.64 4.41
C MET A 80 -11.86 -12.10 4.04
N GLU A 81 -12.61 -11.32 3.25
CA GLU A 81 -13.93 -11.73 2.76
C GLU A 81 -13.79 -12.97 1.86
N PRO A 82 -14.55 -14.05 2.10
CA PRO A 82 -14.45 -15.28 1.31
C PRO A 82 -14.58 -15.08 -0.21
N GLU A 83 -15.40 -14.13 -0.65
CA GLU A 83 -15.56 -13.79 -2.08
C GLU A 83 -14.27 -13.21 -2.70
N ASN A 84 -13.34 -12.73 -1.87
CA ASN A 84 -12.07 -12.16 -2.29
C ASN A 84 -10.88 -13.13 -2.15
N ALA A 85 -11.11 -14.40 -1.83
CA ALA A 85 -10.03 -15.37 -1.59
C ALA A 85 -9.07 -15.54 -2.78
N ASP A 86 -9.58 -15.39 -4.01
CA ASP A 86 -8.79 -15.49 -5.24
C ASP A 86 -8.15 -14.15 -5.68
N GLN A 87 -8.38 -13.05 -4.95
CA GLN A 87 -7.84 -11.73 -5.28
C GLN A 87 -6.30 -11.71 -5.10
N PRO A 88 -5.51 -11.46 -6.15
CA PRO A 88 -4.06 -11.63 -6.11
C PRO A 88 -3.30 -10.41 -5.56
N MET A 89 -3.97 -9.48 -4.87
CA MET A 89 -3.42 -8.19 -4.42
C MET A 89 -2.28 -8.40 -3.40
N PRO A 90 -1.01 -8.10 -3.72
CA PRO A 90 0.07 -8.18 -2.75
C PRO A 90 0.03 -6.98 -1.80
N VAL A 91 0.11 -7.26 -0.49
CA VAL A 91 0.31 -6.23 0.55
C VAL A 91 1.66 -6.49 1.22
N VAL A 92 2.53 -5.48 1.22
CA VAL A 92 3.87 -5.56 1.83
C VAL A 92 4.02 -4.49 2.89
N LEU A 93 4.30 -4.90 4.12
CA LEU A 93 4.68 -4.02 5.23
C LEU A 93 6.20 -3.94 5.26
N THR A 94 6.76 -2.73 5.22
CA THR A 94 8.23 -2.57 5.12
C THR A 94 8.74 -1.30 5.76
N GLY A 95 9.98 -1.34 6.23
CA GLY A 95 10.67 -0.20 6.82
C GLY A 95 12.14 -0.50 7.04
N PRO A 96 12.91 0.48 7.56
CA PRO A 96 14.31 0.29 7.88
C PRO A 96 14.45 -0.63 9.10
N LYS A 97 15.67 -1.08 9.39
CA LYS A 97 15.94 -2.04 10.48
C LYS A 97 15.39 -1.59 11.84
N GLU A 98 15.40 -0.30 12.13
CA GLU A 98 14.91 0.28 13.40
C GLU A 98 13.40 0.11 13.58
N SER A 99 12.66 -0.16 12.50
CA SER A 99 11.21 -0.39 12.53
C SER A 99 10.81 -1.84 12.86
N GLU A 100 11.77 -2.75 13.08
CA GLU A 100 11.46 -4.16 13.37
C GLU A 100 10.55 -4.33 14.61
N ALA A 101 10.82 -3.58 15.68
CA ALA A 101 9.99 -3.62 16.88
C ALA A 101 8.57 -3.11 16.62
N TYR A 102 8.41 -2.07 15.80
CA TYR A 102 7.11 -1.54 15.39
C TYR A 102 6.29 -2.61 14.67
N PHE A 103 6.88 -3.27 13.67
CA PHE A 103 6.17 -4.30 12.90
C PHE A 103 5.86 -5.54 13.72
N ARG A 104 6.70 -5.90 14.70
CA ARG A 104 6.41 -7.00 15.63
C ARG A 104 5.16 -6.71 16.48
N VAL A 105 5.03 -5.49 16.99
CA VAL A 105 3.85 -5.07 17.76
C VAL A 105 2.61 -5.04 16.87
N LEU A 106 2.73 -4.48 15.66
CA LEU A 106 1.64 -4.43 14.71
C LEU A 106 1.17 -5.83 14.28
N ASP A 107 2.10 -6.73 13.97
CA ASP A 107 1.79 -8.13 13.61
C ASP A 107 1.09 -8.88 14.75
N SER A 108 1.57 -8.71 15.99
CA SER A 108 0.90 -9.27 17.18
C SER A 108 -0.51 -8.74 17.31
N PHE A 109 -0.69 -7.43 17.20
CA PHE A 109 -2.02 -6.81 17.29
C PHE A 109 -2.99 -7.36 16.23
N ILE A 110 -2.54 -7.55 14.99
CA ILE A 110 -3.37 -8.14 13.93
C ILE A 110 -3.72 -9.60 14.26
N ARG A 111 -2.77 -10.41 14.72
CA ARG A 111 -3.04 -11.80 15.15
C ARG A 111 -4.05 -11.86 16.29
N ASP A 112 -3.88 -10.99 17.28
CA ASP A 112 -4.70 -10.98 18.49
C ASP A 112 -6.13 -10.49 18.22
N THR A 113 -6.35 -9.68 17.18
CA THR A 113 -7.65 -9.07 16.86
C THR A 113 -8.38 -9.72 15.69
N LEU A 114 -7.69 -10.00 14.58
CA LEU A 114 -8.27 -10.56 13.36
C LEU A 114 -7.92 -12.05 13.15
N GLY A 115 -7.03 -12.60 13.99
CA GLY A 115 -6.62 -14.00 13.95
C GLY A 115 -5.50 -14.28 12.94
N GLU A 116 -4.98 -15.51 13.02
CA GLU A 116 -3.86 -15.98 12.20
C GLU A 116 -4.14 -15.89 10.69
N ALA A 117 -5.41 -16.05 10.28
CA ALA A 117 -5.85 -15.96 8.90
C ALA A 117 -5.52 -14.60 8.26
N ALA A 118 -5.63 -13.50 9.01
CA ALA A 118 -5.31 -12.15 8.53
C ALA A 118 -3.85 -12.04 8.06
N THR A 119 -2.93 -12.76 8.71
CA THR A 119 -1.49 -12.72 8.42
C THR A 119 -1.11 -13.31 7.08
N GLN A 120 -2.01 -14.08 6.45
CA GLN A 120 -1.81 -14.63 5.11
C GLN A 120 -1.96 -13.57 4.01
N HIS A 121 -2.56 -12.43 4.33
CA HIS A 121 -2.86 -11.36 3.36
C HIS A 121 -1.76 -10.30 3.26
N TYR A 122 -0.67 -10.39 4.03
CA TYR A 122 0.46 -9.48 3.93
C TYR A 122 1.82 -10.16 4.16
N GLN A 123 2.88 -9.49 3.73
CA GLN A 123 4.27 -9.90 3.99
C GLN A 123 5.05 -8.77 4.65
N ILE A 124 5.76 -9.05 5.73
CA ILE A 124 6.67 -8.08 6.37
C ILE A 124 8.09 -8.28 5.79
N ILE A 125 8.68 -7.20 5.27
CA ILE A 125 10.05 -7.18 4.73
C ILE A 125 10.82 -6.02 5.38
N ILE A 126 11.84 -6.33 6.17
CA ILE A 126 12.64 -5.33 6.90
C ILE A 126 13.97 -5.10 6.17
N ASP A 127 14.32 -3.83 5.98
CA ASP A 127 15.64 -3.38 5.49
C ASP A 127 16.05 -3.94 4.11
N ASP A 128 15.08 -4.35 3.28
CA ASP A 128 15.33 -4.85 1.92
C ASP A 128 14.40 -4.18 0.88
N PRO A 129 14.71 -2.94 0.45
CA PRO A 129 13.90 -2.25 -0.55
C PRO A 129 13.93 -2.92 -1.93
N ALA A 130 14.95 -3.72 -2.24
CA ALA A 130 15.05 -4.43 -3.52
C ALA A 130 14.08 -5.62 -3.55
N GLU A 131 13.99 -6.36 -2.45
CA GLU A 131 13.03 -7.46 -2.30
C GLU A 131 11.58 -6.97 -2.34
N VAL A 132 11.26 -5.86 -1.65
CA VAL A 132 9.94 -5.22 -1.74
C VAL A 132 9.56 -4.96 -3.19
N ALA A 133 10.46 -4.32 -3.96
CA ALA A 133 10.22 -4.03 -5.37
C ALA A 133 10.06 -5.31 -6.21
N ARG A 134 10.81 -6.37 -5.91
CA ARG A 134 10.74 -7.67 -6.60
C ARG A 134 9.42 -8.38 -6.34
N VAL A 135 8.95 -8.43 -5.09
CA VAL A 135 7.65 -8.99 -4.70
C VAL A 135 6.53 -8.28 -5.45
N MET A 136 6.52 -6.95 -5.41
CA MET A 136 5.53 -6.14 -6.10
C MET A 136 5.55 -6.40 -7.61
N LYS A 137 6.74 -6.43 -8.24
CA LYS A 137 6.87 -6.68 -9.68
C LYS A 137 6.33 -8.06 -10.10
N LEU A 138 6.62 -9.10 -9.31
CA LEU A 138 6.20 -10.47 -9.59
C LEU A 138 4.69 -10.66 -9.39
N ARG A 139 4.15 -10.15 -8.29
CA ARG A 139 2.75 -10.33 -7.89
C ARG A 139 1.80 -9.47 -8.73
N CYS A 140 2.16 -8.22 -9.04
CA CYS A 140 1.41 -7.39 -9.99
C CYS A 140 1.43 -7.93 -11.44
N ARG A 141 2.34 -8.86 -11.77
CA ARG A 141 2.28 -9.58 -13.06
C ARG A 141 1.25 -10.71 -13.02
N LYS A 142 1.12 -11.40 -11.89
CA LYS A 142 0.13 -12.47 -11.71
C LYS A 142 -1.30 -11.92 -11.76
N SER A 143 -1.56 -10.72 -11.22
CA SER A 143 -2.88 -10.08 -11.29
C SER A 143 -3.37 -9.79 -12.71
N LYS A 144 -2.48 -9.76 -13.71
CA LYS A 144 -2.86 -9.58 -15.13
C LYS A 144 -3.28 -10.87 -15.83
N ASN A 145 -3.05 -12.03 -15.22
CA ASN A 145 -3.36 -13.34 -15.81
C ASN A 145 -4.67 -13.95 -15.25
N THR A 146 -5.38 -13.21 -14.40
CA THR A 146 -6.63 -13.64 -13.75
C THR A 146 -7.87 -12.96 -14.35
N VAL A 147 -7.73 -12.30 -15.51
CA VAL A 147 -8.82 -11.68 -16.29
C VAL A 147 -8.81 -12.22 -17.71
#